data_AF-A0AAW7DAR5-F1
#
_entry.id   AF-A0AAW7DAR5-F1
#
_cell.length_a   1.000
_cell.length_b   1.000
_cell.length_c   1.000
_cell.angle_alpha   90.00
_cell.angle_beta   90.00
_cell.angle_gamma   90.00
#
_symmetry.space_group_name_H-M   'P 1'
#
loop_
_entity.id
_entity.type
_entity.pdbx_description
1 polymer ?
#
loop_
_entity_poly.entity_id
_entity_poly.type
_entity_poly.pdbx_seq_one_letter_code
_entity_poly.pdbx_strand_id
1 'polypeptide(L)' 'MDVLDVIKLSEILNTNETTDNQKHKSYDLNSIQKILNIQKKNNYTNTYIAEKYKISRNTIAKWRKIYDY' A
#
# COMPACT_ATOMS: atom_id res chain seq x y z
N MET A 1 -29.65 -0.67 -28.18
CA MET A 1 -28.74 -1.12 -27.11
C MET A 1 -28.23 -2.45 -27.56
N ASP A 2 -27.09 -2.43 -28.24
CA ASP A 2 -26.55 -3.60 -28.92
C ASP A 2 -25.64 -4.38 -27.97
N VAL A 3 -25.59 -5.70 -28.08
CA VAL A 3 -24.78 -6.56 -27.18
C VAL A 3 -23.29 -6.21 -27.27
N LEU A 4 -22.89 -5.65 -28.41
CA LEU A 4 -21.55 -5.13 -28.67
C LEU A 4 -21.18 -3.94 -27.78
N ASP A 5 -22.16 -3.11 -27.38
CA ASP A 5 -21.94 -1.99 -26.46
C ASP A 5 -21.62 -2.47 -25.04
N VAL A 6 -22.26 -3.56 -24.61
CA VAL A 6 -22.04 -4.19 -23.30
C VAL A 6 -20.65 -4.81 -23.22
N ILE A 7 -20.22 -5.47 -24.30
CA ILE A 7 -18.88 -6.09 -24.39
C ILE A 7 -17.79 -5.01 -24.38
N LYS A 8 -17.93 -3.96 -25.21
CA LYS A 8 -16.98 -2.83 -25.21
C LYS A 8 -16.90 -2.14 -23.84
N LEU A 9 -18.02 -1.96 -23.17
CA LEU A 9 -18.05 -1.38 -21.83
C LEU A 9 -17.30 -2.28 -20.83
N SER A 10 -17.50 -3.60 -20.88
CA SER A 10 -16.81 -4.53 -20.00
C SER A 10 -15.28 -4.54 -20.23
N GLU A 11 -14.83 -4.41 -21.47
CA GLU A 11 -13.41 -4.34 -21.83
C GLU A 11 -12.76 -3.03 -21.36
N ILE A 12 -13.45 -1.90 -21.50
CA ILE A 12 -12.98 -0.60 -21.00
C ILE A 12 -12.87 -0.60 -19.47
N LEU A 13 -13.80 -1.24 -18.77
CA LEU A 13 -13.74 -1.37 -17.31
C LEU A 13 -12.58 -2.28 -16.85
N ASN A 14 -12.25 -3.31 -17.64
CA ASN A 14 -11.24 -4.31 -17.29
C ASN A 14 -9.79 -3.91 -17.62
N THR A 15 -9.54 -2.75 -18.23
CA THR A 15 -8.20 -2.37 -18.74
C THR A 15 -7.28 -1.68 -17.72
N ASN A 16 -7.69 -1.49 -16.47
CA ASN A 16 -6.93 -0.67 -15.51
C ASN A 16 -6.55 -1.35 -14.18
N GLU A 17 -6.65 -2.68 -14.05
CA GLU A 17 -6.48 -3.34 -12.74
C GLU A 17 -5.09 -3.98 -12.48
N THR A 18 -4.00 -3.40 -12.98
CA THR A 18 -2.65 -3.93 -12.65
C THR A 18 -1.77 -2.99 -11.82
N THR A 19 -2.18 -1.74 -11.59
CA THR A 19 -1.35 -0.76 -10.88
C THR A 19 -1.86 -0.38 -9.48
N ASP A 20 -3.13 -0.62 -9.16
CA ASP A 20 -3.73 -0.06 -7.93
C ASP A 20 -3.74 -0.99 -6.70
N ASN A 21 -3.42 -2.28 -6.82
CA ASN A 21 -3.49 -3.18 -5.66
C ASN A 21 -2.41 -2.92 -4.58
N GLN A 22 -1.45 -2.02 -4.82
CA GLN A 22 -0.48 -1.60 -3.80
C GLN A 22 -1.00 -0.50 -2.86
N LYS A 23 -2.03 0.25 -3.26
CA LYS A 23 -2.63 1.32 -2.43
C LYS A 23 -3.57 0.78 -1.35
N HIS A 24 -4.11 -0.42 -1.55
CA HIS A 24 -5.18 -0.99 -0.71
C HIS A 24 -4.70 -2.10 0.24
N LYS A 25 -3.40 -2.15 0.57
CA LYS A 25 -2.95 -2.99 1.68
C LYS A 25 -3.50 -2.42 2.99
N SER A 26 -4.57 -3.03 3.49
CA SER A 26 -5.09 -2.76 4.82
C SER A 26 -4.15 -3.36 5.84
N TYR A 27 -3.17 -2.58 6.28
CA TYR A 27 -2.32 -2.97 7.41
C TYR A 27 -3.13 -2.79 8.70
N ASP A 28 -3.29 -3.87 9.45
CA ASP A 28 -3.86 -3.80 10.79
C ASP A 28 -2.90 -3.06 11.75
N LEU A 29 -3.46 -2.53 12.83
CA LEU A 29 -2.71 -1.77 13.83
C LEU A 29 -1.50 -2.56 14.37
N ASN A 30 -1.68 -3.86 14.61
CA ASN A 30 -0.61 -4.72 15.11
C ASN A 30 0.54 -4.85 14.10
N SER A 31 0.25 -5.01 12.81
CA SER A 31 1.31 -5.03 11.79
C SER A 31 2.06 -3.71 11.70
N ILE A 32 1.35 -2.58 11.76
CA ILE A 32 1.98 -1.25 11.73
C ILE A 32 2.93 -1.09 12.93
N GLN A 33 2.47 -1.40 14.14
CA GLN A 33 3.28 -1.33 15.35
C GLN A 33 4.47 -2.28 15.30
N LYS A 34 4.31 -3.49 14.78
CA LYS A 34 5.40 -4.46 14.62
C LYS A 34 6.47 -3.95 13.65
N ILE A 35 6.07 -3.35 12.54
CA ILE A 35 6.99 -2.76 11.55
C ILE A 35 7.77 -1.60 12.16
N LEU A 36 7.09 -0.68 12.87
CA LEU A 36 7.73 0.45 13.55
C LEU A 36 8.69 -0.01 14.67
N ASN A 37 8.31 -1.05 15.43
CA ASN A 37 9.19 -1.63 16.43
C ASN A 37 10.45 -2.26 15.84
N ILE A 38 10.31 -3.01 14.75
CA ILE A 38 11.47 -3.59 14.03
C ILE A 38 12.37 -2.46 13.51
N GLN A 39 11.78 -1.37 13.02
CA GLN A 39 12.52 -0.21 12.57
C GLN A 39 13.35 0.40 13.71
N LYS A 40 12.72 0.69 14.86
CA LYS A 40 13.38 1.31 16.02
C LYS A 40 14.40 0.39 16.68
N LYS A 41 14.11 -0.90 16.83
CA LYS A 41 15.01 -1.88 17.45
C LYS A 41 16.33 -2.04 16.69
N ASN A 42 16.29 -1.91 15.36
CA ASN A 42 17.46 -2.13 14.51
C ASN A 42 18.00 -0.82 13.88
N ASN A 43 17.48 0.34 14.30
CA ASN A 43 17.80 1.65 13.72
C ASN A 43 17.69 1.70 12.18
N TYR A 44 16.69 1.03 11.59
CA TYR A 44 16.53 1.00 10.14
C TYR A 44 16.00 2.33 9.59
N THR A 45 16.46 2.69 8.40
CA THR A 45 15.96 3.88 7.69
C THR A 45 14.55 3.64 7.14
N ASN A 46 13.79 4.73 6.95
CA ASN A 46 12.47 4.67 6.34
C ASN A 46 12.54 4.04 4.92
N THR A 47 13.64 4.26 4.19
CA THR A 47 13.87 3.69 2.85
C THR A 47 13.99 2.17 2.91
N TYR A 48 14.78 1.64 3.84
CA TYR A 48 14.97 0.20 3.99
C TYR A 48 13.66 -0.52 4.36
N ILE A 49 12.90 0.03 5.31
CA ILE A 49 11.60 -0.53 5.71
C ILE A 49 10.57 -0.42 4.58
N ALA A 50 10.58 0.70 3.84
CA ALA A 50 9.71 0.91 2.68
C ALA A 50 9.93 -0.18 1.63
N GLU A 51 11.19 -0.44 1.29
CA GLU A 51 11.58 -1.47 0.33
C GLU A 51 11.22 -2.87 0.82
N LYS A 52 11.60 -3.20 2.06
CA LYS A 52 11.36 -4.53 2.67
C LYS A 52 9.88 -4.91 2.70
N TYR A 53 9.00 -3.97 3.04
CA TYR A 53 7.57 -4.24 3.19
C TYR A 53 6.74 -3.81 1.96
N LYS A 54 7.39 -3.27 0.92
CA LYS A 54 6.75 -2.69 -0.26
C LYS A 54 5.69 -1.65 0.12
N ILE A 55 6.10 -0.71 0.97
CA ILE A 55 5.28 0.40 1.49
C ILE A 55 5.96 1.70 1.07
N SER A 56 5.20 2.76 0.81
CA SER A 56 5.83 4.06 0.51
C SER A 56 6.57 4.61 1.73
N ARG A 57 7.73 5.26 1.49
CA ARG A 57 8.47 5.98 2.55
C ARG A 57 7.60 7.01 3.28
N ASN A 58 6.66 7.61 2.54
CA ASN A 58 5.70 8.59 3.06
C ASN A 58 4.70 7.95 4.02
N THR A 59 4.24 6.71 3.73
CA THR A 59 3.35 5.95 4.61
C THR A 59 4.04 5.65 5.93
N ILE A 60 5.31 5.23 5.92
CA ILE A 60 6.08 4.98 7.14
C ILE A 60 6.29 6.28 7.94
N ALA A 61 6.61 7.38 7.26
CA ALA A 61 6.71 8.69 7.90
C ALA A 61 5.37 9.14 8.53
N LYS A 62 4.24 8.87 7.85
CA LYS A 62 2.90 9.14 8.37
C LYS A 62 2.58 8.28 9.60
N TRP A 63 2.91 6.98 9.56
CA TRP A 63 2.72 6.08 10.70
C TRP A 63 3.55 6.51 11.92
N ARG A 64 4.81 6.90 11.72
CA ARG A 64 5.64 7.44 12.82
C ARG A 64 5.02 8.68 13.47
N LYS A 65 4.41 9.57 12.68
CA LYS A 65 3.71 10.75 13.20
C LYS A 65 2.42 10.39 13.95
N ILE A 66 1.67 9.40 13.48
CA ILE A 66 0.39 8.99 14.09
C ILE A 66 0.60 8.22 15.40
N TYR A 67 1.60 7.34 15.43
CA TYR A 67 1.85 6.42 16.55
C TYR A 67 2.98 6.88 17.49
N ASP A 68 3.48 8.11 17.31
CA ASP A 68 4.46 8.81 18.16
C ASP A 68 5.60 7.91 18.71
N TYR A 69 6.35 7.29 17.80
CA TYR A 69 7.41 6.30 18.10
C TYR A 69 8.83 6.77 17.77
#